data_AF-A0A1H7G3K5-F1
#
_entry.id   AF-A0A1H7G3K5-F1
#
_cell.length_a   1.000
_cell.length_b   1.000
_cell.length_c   1.000
_cell.angle_alpha   90.00
_cell.angle_beta   90.00
_cell.angle_gamma   90.00
#
_symmetry.space_group_name_H-M   'P 1'
#
loop_
_entity.id
_entity.type
_entity.pdbx_description
1 polymer ?
#
loop_
_entity_poly.entity_id
_entity_poly.type
_entity_poly.pdbx_seq_one_letter_code
_entity_poly.pdbx_strand_id
1 'polypeptide(L)'
;MDETDGTGRTEVEGAVVPRTEIPTQPAVAALLGRAVHVADLGRQAVARGSRRVAESAARGEWVYKALTSIAPPSVPANDPWVLSIGALLGRHPRTPQLAHKALGLLDGFGAVHLGPDAVGFDGDEIAWEKVVEVRTRNAFEVMTTQALEQEVDRIRQFLPPVPGRKWLVMRAAEALATVMLAALEAGSVDRPLDLVEVPVEIVHKGMLGRQRVLLGGLFAVSGLVVVAPAADSLVATARQHGVPVTTGRPLAAVKPDRADRVGMLRDRTDAVAVLLARLQRDDDGAV
;
A
#
# COMPACT_ATOMS: atom_id res chain seq x y z
N MET A 1 -55.93 20.57 60.80
CA MET A 1 -54.90 21.60 61.04
C MET A 1 -53.75 21.19 60.17
N ASP A 2 -53.85 21.63 58.92
CA ASP A 2 -52.94 21.29 57.83
C ASP A 2 -52.86 22.57 56.99
N GLU A 3 -51.65 23.05 56.78
CA GLU A 3 -51.31 24.37 56.30
C GLU A 3 -50.82 24.21 54.86
N THR A 4 -51.64 24.58 53.88
CA THR A 4 -51.20 24.74 52.48
C THR A 4 -51.96 25.86 51.79
N ASP A 5 -51.20 26.50 50.88
CA ASP A 5 -51.60 27.34 49.76
C ASP A 5 -52.13 28.75 50.07
N GLY A 6 -51.58 29.82 49.51
CA GLY A 6 -50.63 29.95 48.42
C GLY A 6 -50.70 31.40 47.92
N THR A 7 -49.69 31.85 47.18
CA THR A 7 -49.75 32.78 46.02
C THR A 7 -48.37 33.42 45.83
N GLY A 8 -47.61 32.87 44.88
CA GLY A 8 -46.42 33.51 44.30
C GLY A 8 -46.40 33.20 42.80
N ARG A 9 -46.92 34.14 42.01
CA ARG A 9 -46.88 34.13 40.54
C ARG A 9 -45.43 34.32 40.06
N THR A 10 -44.95 33.44 39.19
CA THR A 10 -43.80 33.69 38.30
C THR A 10 -44.19 33.42 36.86
N GLU A 11 -43.60 34.24 35.99
CA GLU A 11 -43.84 34.42 34.56
C GLU A 11 -43.71 33.16 33.72
N VAL A 12 -44.56 33.09 32.69
CA VAL A 12 -44.45 32.14 31.59
C VAL A 12 -43.51 32.76 30.54
N GLU A 13 -42.24 32.34 30.57
CA GLU A 13 -41.26 32.69 29.54
C GLU A 13 -41.49 31.81 28.31
N GLY A 14 -41.89 32.44 27.20
CA GLY A 14 -42.18 31.78 25.93
C GLY A 14 -40.90 31.24 25.28
N ALA A 15 -40.77 29.93 25.20
CA ALA A 15 -39.77 29.26 24.40
C ALA A 15 -40.04 29.51 22.89
N VAL A 16 -39.22 30.38 22.29
CA VAL A 16 -39.13 30.53 20.84
C VAL A 16 -38.48 29.27 20.28
N VAL A 17 -39.29 28.39 19.68
CA VAL A 17 -38.80 27.27 18.87
C VAL A 17 -38.09 27.86 17.63
N PRO A 18 -36.81 27.59 17.38
CA PRO A 18 -36.17 28.02 16.14
C PRO A 18 -36.83 27.29 14.97
N ARG A 19 -37.53 28.05 14.11
CA ARG A 19 -37.98 27.54 12.81
C ARG A 19 -36.75 27.05 12.05
N THR A 20 -36.64 25.74 11.90
CA THR A 20 -35.69 25.13 10.98
C THR A 20 -36.13 25.54 9.58
N GLU A 21 -35.49 26.57 9.02
CA GLU A 21 -35.73 26.98 7.64
C GLU A 21 -35.38 25.80 6.74
N ILE A 22 -36.40 25.20 6.14
CA ILE A 22 -36.23 24.23 5.07
C ILE A 22 -35.50 24.99 3.96
N PRO A 23 -34.27 24.59 3.56
CA PRO A 23 -33.54 25.30 2.53
C PRO A 23 -34.41 25.36 1.27
N THR A 24 -34.66 26.58 0.80
CA THR A 24 -35.44 26.83 -0.41
C THR A 24 -34.81 26.08 -1.58
N GLN A 25 -35.63 25.55 -2.50
CA GLN A 25 -35.23 24.83 -3.72
C GLN A 25 -33.94 25.35 -4.42
N PRO A 26 -33.70 26.68 -4.57
CA PRO A 26 -32.46 27.20 -5.14
C PRO A 26 -31.19 26.87 -4.32
N ALA A 27 -31.26 26.78 -2.99
CA ALA A 27 -30.12 26.44 -2.15
C ALA A 27 -29.72 24.96 -2.27
N VAL A 28 -30.71 24.06 -2.38
CA VAL A 28 -30.49 22.63 -2.65
C VAL A 28 -29.92 22.42 -4.05
N ALA A 29 -30.44 23.14 -5.06
CA ALA A 29 -29.91 23.10 -6.41
C ALA A 29 -28.47 23.64 -6.51
N ALA A 30 -28.14 24.70 -5.77
CA ALA A 30 -26.78 25.26 -5.71
C ALA A 30 -25.78 24.29 -5.03
N LEU A 31 -26.20 23.59 -3.97
CA LEU A 31 -25.40 22.57 -3.29
C LEU A 31 -25.16 21.35 -4.19
N LEU A 32 -26.19 20.88 -4.89
CA LEU A 32 -26.08 19.80 -5.88
C LEU A 32 -25.19 20.19 -7.07
N GLY A 33 -25.33 21.42 -7.57
CA GLY A 33 -24.47 21.96 -8.64
C GLY A 33 -22.99 22.02 -8.24
N ARG A 34 -22.69 22.44 -7.00
CA ARG A 34 -21.33 22.41 -6.46
C ARG A 34 -20.80 20.98 -6.29
N ALA A 35 -21.60 20.06 -5.79
CA ALA A 35 -21.20 18.65 -5.63
C ALA A 35 -20.91 17.98 -6.98
N VAL A 36 -21.73 18.25 -8.00
CA VAL A 36 -21.53 17.75 -9.36
C VAL A 36 -20.28 18.36 -9.99
N HIS A 37 -20.04 19.66 -9.79
CA HIS A 37 -18.83 20.33 -10.29
C HIS A 37 -17.56 19.80 -9.62
N VAL A 38 -17.56 19.60 -8.30
CA VAL A 38 -16.44 18.98 -7.56
C VAL A 38 -16.23 17.54 -8.03
N ALA A 39 -17.30 16.78 -8.27
CA ALA A 39 -17.19 15.43 -8.82
C ALA A 39 -16.62 15.42 -10.25
N ASP A 40 -16.97 16.41 -11.07
CA ASP A 40 -16.47 16.52 -12.44
C ASP A 40 -15.02 17.00 -12.51
N LEU A 41 -14.64 17.97 -11.66
CA LEU A 41 -13.24 18.34 -11.44
C LEU A 41 -12.44 17.13 -10.93
N GLY A 42 -13.02 16.34 -10.03
CA GLY A 42 -12.44 15.08 -9.57
C GLY A 42 -12.23 14.07 -10.71
N ARG A 43 -13.22 13.87 -11.59
CA ARG A 43 -13.11 12.98 -12.76
C ARG A 43 -12.07 13.46 -13.78
N GLN A 44 -12.05 14.75 -14.08
CA GLN A 44 -11.09 15.34 -15.01
C GLN A 44 -9.67 15.39 -14.44
N ALA A 45 -9.51 15.53 -13.13
CA ALA A 45 -8.23 15.40 -12.45
C ALA A 45 -7.74 13.94 -12.48
N VAL A 46 -8.61 12.96 -12.18
CA VAL A 46 -8.31 11.53 -12.31
C VAL A 46 -7.87 11.19 -13.73
N ALA A 47 -8.62 11.61 -14.75
CA ALA A 47 -8.27 11.33 -16.15
C ALA A 47 -6.91 11.90 -16.57
N ARG A 48 -6.52 13.08 -16.02
CA ARG A 48 -5.20 13.70 -16.27
C ARG A 48 -4.07 13.02 -15.50
N GLY A 49 -4.32 12.60 -14.25
CA GLY A 49 -3.40 11.78 -13.45
C GLY A 49 -3.16 10.44 -14.14
N SER A 50 -4.23 9.70 -14.44
CA SER A 50 -4.18 8.42 -15.15
C SER A 50 -3.47 8.51 -16.50
N ARG A 51 -3.55 9.63 -17.25
CA ARG A 51 -2.81 9.79 -18.52
C ARG A 51 -1.30 9.96 -18.30
N ARG A 52 -0.86 10.80 -17.35
CA ARG A 52 0.57 10.95 -17.01
C ARG A 52 1.14 9.69 -16.38
N VAL A 53 0.34 9.01 -15.59
CA VAL A 53 0.69 7.73 -14.99
C VAL A 53 0.79 6.65 -16.06
N ALA A 54 -0.15 6.58 -17.00
CA ALA A 54 -0.08 5.67 -18.15
C ALA A 54 1.17 5.91 -19.02
N GLU A 55 1.58 7.17 -19.23
CA GLU A 55 2.83 7.51 -19.92
C GLU A 55 4.09 7.07 -19.15
N SER A 56 4.10 7.21 -17.82
CA SER A 56 5.20 6.75 -16.95
C SER A 56 5.24 5.23 -16.80
N ALA A 57 4.07 4.60 -16.70
CA ALA A 57 3.88 3.14 -16.64
C ALA A 57 4.23 2.48 -17.98
N ALA A 58 3.97 3.14 -19.11
CA ALA A 58 4.41 2.69 -20.44
C ALA A 58 5.95 2.64 -20.57
N ARG A 59 6.72 3.36 -19.73
CA ARG A 59 8.19 3.25 -19.66
C ARG A 59 8.67 2.31 -18.55
N GLY A 60 7.88 2.17 -17.48
CA GLY A 60 7.98 1.09 -16.48
C GLY A 60 7.38 -0.24 -16.94
N GLU A 61 7.02 -0.36 -18.22
CA GLU A 61 6.31 -1.51 -18.80
C GLU A 61 7.05 -2.81 -18.53
N TRP A 62 8.38 -2.77 -18.49
CA TRP A 62 9.18 -3.95 -18.20
C TRP A 62 8.97 -4.47 -16.77
N VAL A 63 8.80 -3.60 -15.76
CA VAL A 63 8.56 -4.01 -14.36
C VAL A 63 7.18 -4.62 -14.26
N TYR A 64 6.18 -3.95 -14.83
CA TYR A 64 4.80 -4.42 -14.82
C TYR A 64 4.67 -5.75 -15.57
N LYS A 65 5.30 -5.87 -16.74
CA LYS A 65 5.38 -7.11 -17.52
C LYS A 65 6.13 -8.21 -16.77
N ALA A 66 7.23 -7.88 -16.09
CA ALA A 66 7.97 -8.84 -15.28
C ALA A 66 7.12 -9.34 -14.11
N LEU A 67 6.47 -8.45 -13.37
CA LEU A 67 5.55 -8.78 -12.27
C LEU A 67 4.39 -9.66 -12.72
N THR A 68 3.70 -9.27 -13.79
CA THR A 68 2.54 -10.00 -14.31
C THR A 68 2.91 -11.30 -15.03
N SER A 69 4.18 -11.47 -15.42
CA SER A 69 4.70 -12.74 -15.95
C SER A 69 5.03 -13.78 -14.87
N ILE A 70 5.11 -13.36 -13.60
CA ILE A 70 5.32 -14.30 -12.49
C ILE A 70 3.99 -15.04 -12.27
N ALA A 71 4.01 -16.34 -12.53
CA ALA A 71 2.85 -17.18 -12.24
C ALA A 71 2.51 -17.05 -10.74
N PRO A 72 1.24 -16.79 -10.40
CA PRO A 72 0.83 -16.73 -9.00
C PRO A 72 1.03 -18.10 -8.33
N PRO A 73 1.27 -18.13 -7.00
CA PRO A 73 1.33 -19.38 -6.26
C PRO A 73 -0.05 -20.05 -6.26
N SER A 74 -0.07 -21.38 -6.06
CA SER A 74 -1.32 -22.09 -5.78
C SER A 74 -1.97 -21.57 -4.49
N VAL A 75 -3.27 -21.79 -4.32
CA VAL A 75 -4.00 -21.38 -3.10
C VAL A 75 -4.65 -22.63 -2.47
N PRO A 76 -4.17 -23.11 -1.30
CA PRO A 76 -2.93 -22.75 -0.59
C PRO A 76 -1.65 -23.07 -1.37
N ALA A 77 -0.51 -22.54 -0.92
CA ALA A 77 0.80 -22.79 -1.52
C ALA A 77 1.23 -24.25 -1.33
N ASN A 78 1.54 -24.93 -2.43
CA ASN A 78 2.04 -26.31 -2.44
C ASN A 78 3.49 -26.43 -2.93
N ASP A 79 4.00 -25.39 -3.58
CA ASP A 79 5.38 -25.27 -4.06
C ASP A 79 6.01 -23.96 -3.55
N PRO A 80 7.34 -23.89 -3.38
CA PRO A 80 8.04 -22.65 -3.05
C PRO A 80 7.84 -21.57 -4.14
N TRP A 81 7.50 -20.37 -3.69
CA TRP A 81 7.27 -19.20 -4.53
C TRP A 81 7.95 -17.97 -3.92
N VAL A 82 8.60 -17.18 -4.77
CA VAL A 82 9.32 -15.97 -4.35
C VAL A 82 9.00 -14.82 -5.28
N LEU A 83 8.72 -13.66 -4.68
CA LEU A 83 8.64 -12.38 -5.36
C LEU A 83 9.60 -11.40 -4.70
N SER A 84 10.61 -10.92 -5.43
CA SER A 84 11.59 -9.96 -4.91
C SER A 84 12.04 -8.96 -5.97
N ILE A 85 12.61 -7.83 -5.53
CA ILE A 85 13.24 -6.86 -6.43
C ILE A 85 14.37 -7.54 -7.21
N GLY A 86 15.19 -8.35 -6.54
CA GLY A 86 16.27 -9.12 -7.16
C GLY A 86 15.78 -10.01 -8.30
N ALA A 87 14.67 -10.73 -8.08
CA ALA A 87 14.05 -11.61 -9.09
C ALA A 87 13.49 -10.83 -10.29
N LEU A 88 12.94 -9.62 -10.08
CA LEU A 88 12.50 -8.75 -11.17
C LEU A 88 13.68 -8.19 -11.97
N LEU A 89 14.71 -7.70 -11.28
CA LEU A 89 15.91 -7.16 -11.94
C LEU A 89 16.67 -8.25 -12.69
N GLY A 90 16.71 -9.49 -12.19
CA GLY A 90 17.32 -10.61 -12.89
C GLY A 90 16.66 -10.91 -14.25
N ARG A 91 15.40 -10.52 -14.45
CA ARG A 91 14.66 -10.64 -15.72
C ARG A 91 14.84 -9.43 -16.65
N HIS A 92 15.50 -8.37 -16.19
CA HIS A 92 15.67 -7.16 -16.98
C HIS A 92 16.72 -7.39 -18.10
N PRO A 93 16.42 -7.04 -19.38
CA PRO A 93 17.29 -7.36 -20.52
C PRO A 93 18.71 -6.76 -20.45
N ARG A 94 18.88 -5.65 -19.71
CA ARG A 94 20.16 -4.94 -19.59
C ARG A 94 20.86 -5.15 -18.25
N THR A 95 20.53 -6.21 -17.51
CA THR A 95 21.17 -6.47 -16.22
C THR A 95 22.65 -6.76 -16.40
N PRO A 96 23.56 -5.90 -15.86
CA PRO A 96 24.99 -6.12 -16.01
C PRO A 96 25.41 -7.45 -15.39
N GLN A 97 26.32 -8.18 -16.05
CA GLN A 97 26.77 -9.48 -15.55
C GLN A 97 27.35 -9.40 -14.13
N LEU A 98 28.12 -8.35 -13.83
CA LEU A 98 28.65 -8.09 -12.48
C LEU A 98 27.56 -7.83 -11.42
N ALA A 99 26.39 -7.31 -11.83
CA ALA A 99 25.31 -6.98 -10.91
C ALA A 99 24.57 -8.23 -10.40
N HIS A 100 24.63 -9.36 -11.10
CA HIS A 100 23.95 -10.61 -10.71
C HIS A 100 24.33 -11.07 -9.29
N LYS A 101 25.59 -10.90 -8.89
CA LYS A 101 26.05 -11.27 -7.53
C LYS A 101 25.42 -10.39 -6.45
N ALA A 102 25.05 -9.15 -6.78
CA ALA A 102 24.43 -8.20 -5.86
C ALA A 102 22.89 -8.26 -5.89
N LEU A 103 22.28 -8.97 -6.86
CA LEU A 103 20.81 -9.09 -6.93
C LEU A 103 20.23 -9.79 -5.70
N GLY A 104 20.91 -10.81 -5.18
CA GLY A 104 20.46 -11.48 -3.95
C GLY A 104 20.48 -10.57 -2.72
N LEU A 105 21.30 -9.50 -2.73
CA LEU A 105 21.25 -8.51 -1.65
C LEU A 105 19.96 -7.69 -1.68
N LEU A 106 19.31 -7.58 -2.85
CA LEU A 106 18.03 -6.88 -2.99
C LEU A 106 16.85 -7.70 -2.46
N ASP A 107 17.03 -8.99 -2.20
CA ASP A 107 15.99 -9.81 -1.58
C ASP A 107 15.72 -9.35 -0.13
N GLY A 108 16.70 -8.68 0.50
CA GLY A 108 16.54 -7.98 1.78
C GLY A 108 15.61 -6.76 1.77
N PHE A 109 14.99 -6.44 0.63
CA PHE A 109 14.20 -5.21 0.42
C PHE A 109 12.84 -5.54 -0.18
N GLY A 110 11.98 -6.15 0.62
CA GLY A 110 10.60 -6.46 0.25
C GLY A 110 10.37 -7.82 -0.39
N ALA A 111 11.32 -8.77 -0.35
CA ALA A 111 11.02 -10.10 -0.87
C ALA A 111 9.82 -10.72 -0.13
N VAL A 112 9.00 -11.48 -0.85
CA VAL A 112 7.93 -12.32 -0.30
C VAL A 112 8.31 -13.75 -0.59
N HIS A 113 8.46 -14.54 0.47
CA HIS A 113 8.72 -15.97 0.40
C HIS A 113 7.47 -16.70 0.87
N LEU A 114 6.97 -17.61 0.05
CA LEU A 114 5.78 -18.39 0.37
C LEU A 114 5.97 -19.82 -0.13
N GLY A 115 5.85 -20.79 0.76
CA GLY A 115 5.87 -22.19 0.41
C GLY A 115 5.07 -23.04 1.38
N PRO A 116 5.02 -24.36 1.15
CA PRO A 116 4.32 -25.29 2.03
C PRO A 116 4.97 -25.42 3.41
N ASP A 117 6.27 -25.17 3.52
CA ASP A 117 7.03 -25.39 4.77
C ASP A 117 7.38 -24.09 5.51
N ALA A 118 7.49 -22.98 4.79
CA ALA A 118 7.92 -21.70 5.33
C ALA A 118 7.27 -20.49 4.64
N VAL A 119 7.30 -19.37 5.36
CA VAL A 119 6.85 -18.05 4.88
C VAL A 119 7.82 -16.98 5.35
N GLY A 120 8.00 -15.93 4.57
CA GLY A 120 9.05 -14.96 4.86
C GLY A 120 8.88 -13.62 4.16
N PHE A 121 9.57 -12.64 4.72
CA PHE A 121 9.74 -11.32 4.13
C PHE A 121 11.21 -10.90 4.17
N ASP A 122 11.62 -10.06 3.22
CA ASP A 122 12.89 -9.33 3.24
C ASP A 122 14.13 -10.26 3.41
N GLY A 123 14.09 -11.43 2.78
CA GLY A 123 15.18 -12.41 2.81
C GLY A 123 15.21 -13.30 4.05
N ASP A 124 14.31 -13.10 5.01
CA ASP A 124 14.14 -13.97 6.18
C ASP A 124 12.96 -14.93 5.96
N GLU A 125 13.18 -16.23 6.17
CA GLU A 125 12.15 -17.27 6.10
C GLU A 125 11.89 -17.90 7.47
N ILE A 126 10.62 -18.07 7.79
CA ILE A 126 10.14 -18.65 9.05
C ILE A 126 9.31 -19.90 8.73
N ALA A 127 9.75 -21.03 9.28
CA ALA A 127 8.99 -22.26 9.19
C ALA A 127 7.62 -22.14 9.88
N TRP A 128 6.56 -22.67 9.26
CA TRP A 128 5.18 -22.44 9.70
C TRP A 128 4.92 -22.83 11.16
N GLU A 129 5.59 -23.86 11.69
CA GLU A 129 5.46 -24.31 13.09
C GLU A 129 5.99 -23.30 14.12
N LYS A 130 6.81 -22.34 13.66
CA LYS A 130 7.32 -21.22 14.46
C LYS A 130 6.46 -19.98 14.33
N VAL A 131 5.60 -19.89 13.31
CA VAL A 131 4.68 -18.78 13.13
C VAL A 131 3.59 -18.86 14.18
N VAL A 132 3.30 -17.72 14.80
CA VAL A 132 2.29 -17.56 15.85
C VAL A 132 1.04 -16.90 15.30
N GLU A 133 1.22 -15.91 14.42
CA GLU A 133 0.13 -15.10 13.87
C GLU A 133 0.63 -14.41 12.60
N VAL A 134 -0.24 -14.28 11.60
CA VAL A 134 -0.03 -13.38 10.46
C VAL A 134 -0.94 -12.18 10.64
N ARG A 135 -0.40 -10.96 10.58
CA ARG A 135 -1.23 -9.75 10.67
C ARG A 135 -1.34 -9.06 9.32
N THR A 136 -2.57 -8.75 8.98
CA THR A 136 -2.90 -7.94 7.81
C THR A 136 -2.92 -6.47 8.18
N ARG A 137 -2.61 -5.59 7.23
CA ARG A 137 -2.84 -4.15 7.38
C ARG A 137 -3.45 -3.60 6.11
N ASN A 138 -4.08 -2.45 6.28
CA ASN A 138 -4.54 -1.64 5.17
C ASN A 138 -3.34 -1.21 4.32
N ALA A 139 -3.29 -1.65 3.06
CA ALA A 139 -2.18 -1.36 2.17
C ALA A 139 -1.99 0.15 1.97
N PHE A 140 -3.06 0.94 1.99
CA PHE A 140 -2.99 2.39 1.88
C PHE A 140 -2.27 3.05 3.07
N GLU A 141 -2.35 2.49 4.27
CA GLU A 141 -1.65 3.06 5.43
C GLU A 141 -0.13 2.87 5.33
N VAL A 142 0.31 1.80 4.66
CA VAL A 142 1.73 1.46 4.52
C VAL A 142 2.37 2.16 3.31
N MET A 143 1.64 2.26 2.20
CA MET A 143 2.13 2.83 0.94
C MET A 143 2.11 4.36 0.95
N THR A 144 3.10 4.97 1.61
CA THR A 144 3.31 6.41 1.67
C THR A 144 4.53 6.83 0.85
N THR A 145 4.54 8.06 0.33
CA THR A 145 5.70 8.62 -0.39
C THR A 145 6.95 8.66 0.49
N GLN A 146 6.79 8.94 1.79
CA GLN A 146 7.88 8.92 2.76
C GLN A 146 8.45 7.51 2.94
N ALA A 147 7.61 6.48 3.00
CA ALA A 147 8.07 5.09 3.08
C ALA A 147 8.87 4.71 1.81
N LEU A 148 8.45 5.18 0.63
CA LEU A 148 9.17 4.98 -0.62
C LEU A 148 10.57 5.60 -0.59
N GLU A 149 10.67 6.86 -0.17
CA GLU A 149 11.96 7.56 -0.07
C GLU A 149 12.90 6.88 0.93
N GLN A 150 12.38 6.48 2.10
CA GLN A 150 13.14 5.76 3.13
C GLN A 150 13.64 4.41 2.64
N GLU A 151 12.83 3.67 1.89
CA GLU A 151 13.21 2.36 1.35
C GLU A 151 14.32 2.53 0.28
N VAL A 152 14.21 3.53 -0.60
CA VAL A 152 15.25 3.87 -1.58
C VAL A 152 16.57 4.24 -0.88
N ASP A 153 16.51 5.03 0.19
CA ASP A 153 17.69 5.40 0.96
C ASP A 153 18.29 4.20 1.72
N ARG A 154 17.46 3.28 2.22
CA ARG A 154 17.92 2.03 2.84
C ARG A 154 18.69 1.17 1.82
N ILE A 155 18.16 1.00 0.61
CA ILE A 155 18.83 0.29 -0.48
C ILE A 155 20.18 0.94 -0.81
N ARG A 156 20.22 2.28 -0.89
CA ARG A 156 21.47 3.02 -1.12
C ARG A 156 22.51 2.75 -0.05
N GLN A 157 22.11 2.75 1.22
CA GLN A 157 23.02 2.59 2.36
C GLN A 157 23.56 1.16 2.49
N PHE A 158 22.73 0.15 2.22
CA PHE A 158 23.08 -1.24 2.41
C PHE A 158 23.91 -1.83 1.27
N LEU A 159 23.70 -1.37 0.03
CA LEU A 159 24.45 -1.91 -1.10
C LEU A 159 25.94 -1.55 -1.00
N PRO A 160 26.85 -2.53 -1.03
CA PRO A 160 28.28 -2.30 -0.89
C PRO A 160 28.80 -1.43 -2.06
N PRO A 161 29.89 -0.68 -1.86
CA PRO A 161 30.49 0.15 -2.90
C PRO A 161 31.14 -0.72 -3.99
N VAL A 162 30.33 -1.18 -4.94
CA VAL A 162 30.76 -2.02 -6.07
C VAL A 162 30.50 -1.33 -7.42
N PRO A 163 31.25 -1.68 -8.47
CA PRO A 163 30.94 -1.26 -9.84
C PRO A 163 29.49 -1.63 -10.18
N GLY A 164 28.73 -0.68 -10.72
CA GLY A 164 27.31 -0.87 -11.03
C GLY A 164 26.33 -0.58 -9.88
N ARG A 165 26.79 -0.20 -8.67
CA ARG A 165 25.91 0.17 -7.55
C ARG A 165 24.90 1.26 -7.91
N LYS A 166 25.33 2.32 -8.61
CA LYS A 166 24.44 3.42 -9.02
C LYS A 166 23.29 2.90 -9.90
N TRP A 167 23.61 2.04 -10.86
CA TRP A 167 22.63 1.39 -11.73
C TRP A 167 21.67 0.52 -10.91
N LEU A 168 22.19 -0.27 -9.97
CA LEU A 168 21.38 -1.17 -9.15
C LEU A 168 20.39 -0.40 -8.26
N VAL A 169 20.86 0.64 -7.57
CA VAL A 169 20.02 1.54 -6.77
C VAL A 169 18.92 2.16 -7.63
N MET A 170 19.29 2.69 -8.79
CA MET A 170 18.36 3.36 -9.68
C MET A 170 17.26 2.41 -10.18
N ARG A 171 17.63 1.17 -10.56
CA ARG A 171 16.66 0.16 -11.00
C ARG A 171 15.83 -0.42 -9.88
N ALA A 172 16.39 -0.58 -8.69
CA ALA A 172 15.62 -0.98 -7.52
C ALA A 172 14.59 0.11 -7.14
N ALA A 173 14.99 1.38 -7.18
CA ALA A 173 14.09 2.51 -6.95
C ALA A 173 12.99 2.61 -8.01
N GLU A 174 13.33 2.44 -9.29
CA GLU A 174 12.37 2.40 -10.40
C GLU A 174 11.39 1.24 -10.24
N ALA A 175 11.88 0.03 -9.94
CA ALA A 175 11.05 -1.14 -9.73
C ALA A 175 10.09 -0.90 -8.56
N LEU A 176 10.60 -0.47 -7.41
CA LEU A 176 9.79 -0.19 -6.22
C LEU A 176 8.71 0.87 -6.49
N ALA A 177 9.09 2.00 -7.10
CA ALA A 177 8.13 3.05 -7.47
C ALA A 177 7.08 2.55 -8.46
N THR A 178 7.47 1.71 -9.43
CA THR A 178 6.54 1.15 -10.42
C THR A 178 5.57 0.15 -9.78
N VAL A 179 6.03 -0.73 -8.89
CA VAL A 179 5.17 -1.69 -8.19
C VAL A 179 4.18 -0.95 -7.28
N MET A 180 4.67 0.05 -6.53
CA MET A 180 3.82 0.88 -5.68
C MET A 180 2.79 1.65 -6.52
N LEU A 181 3.19 2.21 -7.66
CA LEU A 181 2.27 2.90 -8.56
C LEU A 181 1.18 1.96 -9.09
N ALA A 182 1.56 0.76 -9.55
CA ALA A 182 0.61 -0.26 -10.00
C ALA A 182 -0.35 -0.69 -8.88
N ALA A 183 0.14 -0.82 -7.63
CA ALA A 183 -0.69 -1.11 -6.47
C ALA A 183 -1.69 0.03 -6.19
N LEU A 184 -1.24 1.28 -6.24
CA LEU A 184 -2.07 2.48 -6.07
C LEU A 184 -3.16 2.57 -7.15
N GLU A 185 -2.82 2.23 -8.39
CA GLU A 185 -3.77 2.21 -9.51
C GLU A 185 -4.81 1.11 -9.38
N ALA A 186 -4.41 -0.13 -9.06
CA ALA A 186 -5.33 -1.23 -8.80
C ALA A 186 -6.36 -0.87 -7.71
N GLY A 187 -5.91 -0.09 -6.72
CA GLY A 187 -6.72 0.49 -5.67
C GLY A 187 -7.71 1.58 -6.03
N SER A 188 -7.54 2.17 -7.22
CA SER A 188 -8.30 3.31 -7.70
C SER A 188 -9.38 2.91 -8.72
N VAL A 189 -9.17 1.81 -9.43
CA VAL A 189 -10.02 1.35 -10.54
C VAL A 189 -10.95 0.21 -10.12
N ASP A 190 -10.41 -0.86 -9.50
CA ASP A 190 -11.14 -2.13 -9.35
C ASP A 190 -11.60 -2.41 -7.91
N ARG A 191 -10.80 -2.03 -6.92
CA ARG A 191 -11.07 -2.30 -5.50
C ARG A 191 -10.58 -1.11 -4.66
N PRO A 192 -11.41 -0.47 -3.81
CA PRO A 192 -10.95 0.64 -2.99
C PRO A 192 -9.76 0.18 -2.13
N LEU A 193 -8.58 0.75 -2.36
CA LEU A 193 -7.34 0.37 -1.69
C LEU A 193 -7.42 0.48 -0.16
N ASP A 194 -8.29 1.36 0.33
CA ASP A 194 -8.61 1.55 1.75
C ASP A 194 -9.43 0.39 2.36
N LEU A 195 -9.80 -0.61 1.55
CA LEU A 195 -10.43 -1.86 1.99
C LEU A 195 -9.53 -3.07 1.73
N VAL A 196 -8.35 -2.87 1.15
CA VAL A 196 -7.41 -3.95 0.84
C VAL A 196 -6.54 -4.19 2.06
N GLU A 197 -6.83 -5.28 2.76
CA GLU A 197 -5.97 -5.81 3.81
C GLU A 197 -4.96 -6.79 3.20
N VAL A 198 -3.68 -6.49 3.36
CA VAL A 198 -2.58 -7.34 2.90
C VAL A 198 -1.77 -7.84 4.09
N PRO A 199 -1.27 -9.09 4.07
CA PRO A 199 -0.31 -9.57 5.05
C PRO A 199 0.93 -8.68 5.07
N VAL A 200 1.30 -8.16 6.24
CA VAL A 200 2.49 -7.31 6.39
C VAL A 200 3.37 -7.69 7.57
N GLU A 201 2.85 -8.48 8.52
CA GLU A 201 3.62 -8.92 9.67
C GLU A 201 3.47 -10.43 9.85
N ILE A 202 4.59 -11.09 10.10
CA ILE A 202 4.65 -12.48 10.55
C ILE A 202 5.17 -12.45 11.98
N VAL A 203 4.30 -12.74 12.93
CA VAL A 203 4.67 -12.89 14.34
C VAL A 203 5.16 -14.32 14.53
N HIS A 204 6.37 -14.48 15.06
CA HIS A 204 6.97 -15.80 15.21
C HIS A 204 7.68 -15.96 16.55
N LYS A 205 7.94 -17.23 16.91
CA LYS A 205 8.72 -17.60 18.09
C LYS A 205 10.18 -17.24 17.85
N GLY A 206 10.72 -16.34 18.67
CA GLY A 206 12.13 -16.01 18.74
C GLY A 206 12.87 -16.86 19.79
N MET A 207 14.16 -16.59 19.96
CA MET A 207 14.96 -17.23 21.00
C MET A 207 14.40 -16.92 22.39
N LEU A 208 14.41 -17.93 23.28
CA LEU A 208 13.92 -17.85 24.67
C LEU A 208 12.41 -17.54 24.80
N GLY A 209 11.59 -18.00 23.84
CA GLY A 209 10.13 -17.88 23.91
C GLY A 209 9.59 -16.46 23.70
N ARG A 210 10.46 -15.47 23.42
CA ARG A 210 10.04 -14.10 23.07
C ARG A 210 9.45 -14.09 21.66
N GLN A 211 8.32 -13.44 21.47
CA GLN A 211 7.79 -13.21 20.13
C GLN A 211 8.62 -12.15 19.40
N ARG A 212 8.84 -12.39 18.11
CA ARG A 212 9.48 -11.48 17.16
C ARG A 212 8.49 -11.18 16.05
N VAL A 213 8.62 -10.01 15.44
CA VAL A 213 7.79 -9.59 14.31
C VAL A 213 8.71 -9.41 13.12
N LEU A 214 8.43 -10.16 12.07
CA LEU A 214 9.03 -9.95 10.76
C LEU A 214 8.07 -9.08 9.94
N LEU A 215 8.54 -7.90 9.53
CA LEU A 215 7.74 -6.91 8.79
C LEU A 215 8.08 -7.01 7.30
N GLY A 216 7.06 -7.00 6.44
CA GLY A 216 7.25 -6.88 5.00
C GLY A 216 7.60 -5.46 4.58
N GLY A 217 8.67 -5.31 3.80
CA GLY A 217 9.04 -4.04 3.20
C GLY A 217 8.01 -3.51 2.19
N LEU A 218 8.19 -2.26 1.74
CA LEU A 218 7.23 -1.60 0.84
C LEU A 218 7.01 -2.36 -0.47
N PHE A 219 8.04 -3.02 -1.01
CA PHE A 219 7.89 -3.85 -2.21
C PHE A 219 7.06 -5.11 -1.94
N ALA A 220 7.21 -5.76 -0.79
CA ALA A 220 6.39 -6.92 -0.40
C ALA A 220 4.91 -6.54 -0.39
N VAL A 221 4.58 -5.45 0.31
CA VAL A 221 3.22 -4.94 0.46
C VAL A 221 2.63 -4.55 -0.89
N SER A 222 3.35 -3.78 -1.68
CA SER A 222 2.89 -3.34 -3.01
C SER A 222 2.73 -4.55 -3.96
N GLY A 223 3.66 -5.49 -3.91
CA GLY A 223 3.64 -6.72 -4.71
C GLY A 223 2.44 -7.61 -4.38
N LEU A 224 2.08 -7.75 -3.09
CA LEU A 224 0.91 -8.51 -2.66
C LEU A 224 -0.42 -7.85 -3.08
N VAL A 225 -0.46 -6.52 -3.24
CA VAL A 225 -1.63 -5.84 -3.82
C VAL A 225 -1.74 -6.14 -5.31
N VAL A 226 -0.62 -6.05 -6.05
CA VAL A 226 -0.59 -6.27 -7.51
C VAL A 226 -0.86 -7.74 -7.85
N VAL A 227 -0.23 -8.66 -7.14
CA VAL A 227 -0.38 -10.12 -7.30
C VAL A 227 -1.37 -10.62 -6.24
N ALA A 228 -2.63 -10.20 -6.34
CA ALA A 228 -3.66 -10.53 -5.35
C ALA A 228 -3.76 -12.04 -5.01
N PRO A 229 -3.61 -12.99 -5.96
CA PRO A 229 -3.58 -14.42 -5.62
C PRO A 229 -2.45 -14.83 -4.67
N ALA A 230 -1.33 -14.10 -4.63
CA ALA A 230 -0.24 -14.37 -3.69
C ALA A 230 -0.62 -13.99 -2.25
N ALA A 231 -1.36 -12.87 -2.06
CA ALA A 231 -1.91 -12.51 -0.76
C ALA A 231 -2.95 -13.54 -0.29
N ASP A 232 -3.84 -13.96 -1.19
CA ASP A 232 -4.84 -14.99 -0.91
C ASP A 232 -4.17 -16.33 -0.56
N SER A 233 -3.12 -16.71 -1.29
CA SER A 233 -2.33 -17.92 -1.02
C SER A 233 -1.67 -17.86 0.34
N LEU A 234 -1.04 -16.74 0.71
CA LEU A 234 -0.40 -16.58 2.02
C LEU A 234 -1.43 -16.75 3.15
N VAL A 235 -2.60 -16.11 3.02
CA VAL A 235 -3.69 -16.23 4.01
C VAL A 235 -4.24 -17.66 4.07
N ALA A 236 -4.44 -18.31 2.93
CA ALA A 236 -4.94 -19.68 2.86
C ALA A 236 -3.94 -20.68 3.45
N THR A 237 -2.65 -20.49 3.18
CA THR A 237 -1.55 -21.33 3.69
C THR A 237 -1.41 -21.15 5.20
N ALA A 238 -1.44 -19.92 5.71
CA ALA A 238 -1.46 -19.66 7.15
C ALA A 238 -2.61 -20.41 7.85
N ARG A 239 -3.83 -20.34 7.29
CA ARG A 239 -5.00 -21.05 7.81
C ARG A 239 -4.85 -22.57 7.75
N GLN A 240 -4.24 -23.12 6.69
CA GLN A 240 -3.96 -24.55 6.57
C GLN A 240 -3.03 -25.06 7.68
N HIS A 241 -2.05 -24.25 8.09
CA HIS A 241 -1.16 -24.54 9.20
C HIS A 241 -1.76 -24.22 10.58
N GLY A 242 -3.03 -23.83 10.65
CA GLY A 242 -3.70 -23.44 11.90
C GLY A 242 -3.19 -22.11 12.48
N VAL A 243 -2.49 -21.29 11.69
CA VAL A 243 -2.00 -19.98 12.09
C VAL A 243 -3.14 -18.95 11.97
N PRO A 244 -3.46 -18.20 13.04
CA PRO A 244 -4.46 -17.15 12.99
C PRO A 244 -4.01 -16.00 12.09
N VAL A 245 -4.96 -15.46 11.31
CA VAL A 245 -4.79 -14.26 10.49
C VAL A 245 -5.66 -13.15 11.09
N THR A 246 -5.05 -12.05 11.52
CA THR A 246 -5.74 -10.97 12.22
C THR A 246 -5.44 -9.61 11.61
N THR A 247 -6.32 -8.64 11.81
CA THR A 247 -6.04 -7.25 11.43
C THR A 247 -5.08 -6.63 12.45
N GLY A 248 -3.94 -6.14 11.96
CA GLY A 248 -2.94 -5.41 12.73
C GLY A 248 -3.45 -4.06 13.24
N ARG A 249 -2.70 -3.46 14.17
CA ARG A 249 -3.08 -2.15 14.74
C ARG A 249 -3.04 -1.06 13.66
N PRO A 250 -4.10 -0.24 13.51
CA PRO A 250 -4.08 0.91 12.60
C PRO A 250 -2.91 1.85 12.88
N LEU A 251 -2.30 2.40 11.84
CA LEU A 251 -1.23 3.41 11.97
C LEU A 251 -1.81 4.79 12.30
N ALA A 252 -2.99 5.10 11.79
CA ALA A 252 -3.68 6.37 12.07
C ALA A 252 -4.70 6.21 13.20
N ALA A 253 -4.69 7.13 14.16
CA ALA A 253 -5.67 7.18 15.24
C ALA A 253 -7.07 7.60 14.77
N VAL A 254 -7.15 8.38 13.69
CA VAL A 254 -8.39 8.85 13.08
C VAL A 254 -8.46 8.36 11.64
N LYS A 255 -9.57 7.71 11.28
CA LYS A 255 -9.81 7.32 9.88
C LYS A 255 -10.24 8.58 9.12
N PRO A 256 -9.44 9.08 8.16
CA PRO A 256 -9.84 10.22 7.31
C PRO A 256 -11.13 9.87 6.58
N ASP A 257 -11.95 10.86 6.19
CA ASP A 257 -13.19 10.56 5.48
C ASP A 257 -12.93 10.03 4.05
N ARG A 258 -13.98 9.57 3.35
CA ARG A 258 -13.82 8.99 2.01
C ARG A 258 -13.28 9.98 0.98
N ALA A 259 -13.67 11.25 1.05
CA ALA A 259 -13.24 12.27 0.08
C ALA A 259 -11.77 12.61 0.29
N ASP A 260 -11.35 12.77 1.54
CA ASP A 260 -9.96 12.99 1.93
C ASP A 260 -9.08 11.81 1.49
N ARG A 261 -9.54 10.57 1.69
CA ARG A 261 -8.81 9.36 1.26
C ARG A 261 -8.59 9.33 -0.25
N VAL A 262 -9.62 9.66 -1.03
CA VAL A 262 -9.51 9.73 -2.49
C VAL A 262 -8.56 10.86 -2.93
N GLY A 263 -8.59 12.01 -2.24
CA GLY A 263 -7.62 13.09 -2.46
C GLY A 263 -6.18 12.63 -2.20
N MET A 264 -5.93 12.06 -1.02
CA MET A 264 -4.60 11.56 -0.65
C MET A 264 -4.09 10.45 -1.57
N LEU A 265 -4.97 9.54 -2.04
CA LEU A 265 -4.59 8.51 -3.00
C LEU A 265 -4.08 9.13 -4.31
N ARG A 266 -4.75 10.16 -4.80
CA ARG A 266 -4.32 10.90 -6.00
C ARG A 266 -3.00 11.61 -5.78
N ASP A 267 -2.87 12.35 -4.69
CA ASP A 267 -1.65 13.09 -4.37
C ASP A 267 -0.43 12.14 -4.29
N ARG A 268 -0.62 10.96 -3.71
CA ARG A 268 0.42 9.92 -3.65
C ARG A 268 0.74 9.33 -5.03
N THR A 269 -0.29 9.02 -5.81
CA THR A 269 -0.13 8.50 -7.17
C THR A 269 0.65 9.48 -8.04
N ASP A 270 0.28 10.77 -8.00
CA ASP A 270 0.96 11.84 -8.73
C ASP A 270 2.40 12.02 -8.25
N ALA A 271 2.64 11.98 -6.93
CA ALA A 271 3.99 12.09 -6.37
C ALA A 271 4.90 10.94 -6.83
N VAL A 272 4.41 9.70 -6.78
CA VAL A 272 5.16 8.51 -7.22
C VAL A 272 5.43 8.57 -8.72
N ALA A 273 4.45 9.00 -9.53
CA ALA A 273 4.63 9.16 -10.97
C ALA A 273 5.68 10.23 -11.31
N VAL A 274 5.71 11.36 -10.57
CA VAL A 274 6.75 12.39 -10.73
C VAL A 274 8.13 11.85 -10.35
N LEU A 275 8.24 11.08 -9.27
CA LEU A 275 9.49 10.45 -8.87
C LEU A 275 9.99 9.46 -9.92
N LEU A 276 9.11 8.59 -10.42
CA LEU A 276 9.43 7.62 -11.47
C LEU A 276 9.94 8.32 -12.75
N ALA A 277 9.25 9.38 -13.18
CA ALA A 277 9.66 10.18 -14.32
C ALA A 277 11.00 10.92 -14.13
N ARG A 278 11.41 11.19 -12.87
CA ARG A 278 12.75 11.72 -12.57
C ARG A 278 13.80 10.62 -12.69
N LEU A 279 13.56 9.47 -12.06
CA LEU A 279 14.47 8.31 -12.11
C LEU A 279 14.75 7.86 -13.54
N GLN A 280 13.74 7.88 -14.41
CA GLN A 280 13.90 7.51 -15.82
C GLN A 280 14.70 8.53 -16.63
N ARG A 281 14.55 9.84 -16.35
CA ARG A 281 15.34 10.89 -17.04
C ARG A 281 16.82 10.86 -16.65
N ASP A 282 17.12 10.52 -15.40
CA ASP A 282 18.49 10.40 -14.92
C ASP A 282 19.24 9.21 -15.55
N ASP A 283 18.50 8.22 -16.07
CA ASP A 283 19.03 7.08 -16.82
C ASP A 283 19.37 7.44 -18.27
N ASP A 284 18.49 8.16 -18.97
CA ASP A 284 18.71 8.61 -20.35
C ASP A 284 19.89 9.59 -20.48
N GLY A 285 20.19 10.36 -19.42
CA GLY A 285 21.33 11.28 -19.36
C GLY A 285 22.67 10.66 -18.94
N ALA A 286 22.70 9.36 -18.62
CA ALA A 286 23.89 8.65 -18.14
C ALA A 286 24.52 7.71 -19.19
N VAL A 287 24.05 7.76 -20.44
CA VAL A 287 24.55 6.97 -21.58
C VAL A 287 25.54 7.78 -22.41
#